data_AF-A0A8J7MLA7-F1
#
_entry.id   AF-A0A8J7MLA7-F1
#
_cell.length_a   1.000
_cell.length_b   1.000
_cell.length_c   1.000
_cell.angle_alpha   90.00
_cell.angle_beta   90.00
_cell.angle_gamma   90.00
#
_symmetry.space_group_name_H-M   'P 1'
#
loop_
_entity.id
_entity.type
_entity.pdbx_description
1 polymer ?
#
loop_
_entity_poly.entity_id
_entity_poly.type
_entity_poly.pdbx_seq_one_letter_code
_entity_poly.pdbx_strand_id
1 'polypeptide(L)'
;MKLAPKDLYQTLEFDKILELTEEYCYATLGKEHFQQLIPSTEASQIERWLLEVFEYTQTYENNHNFPISQYTSIRADLRMLGIEGYVLSADSLKSVAKTLLVCYNIYGFFSKRKSTKTLYPTL
;
A
#
# COMPACT_ATOMS: atom_id res chain seq x y z
N MET A 1 19.70 9.64 28.02
CA MET A 1 18.48 10.13 28.69
C MET A 1 17.29 9.63 27.88
N LYS A 2 16.43 8.73 28.40
CA LYS A 2 15.22 8.27 27.71
C LYS A 2 14.11 9.27 27.99
N LEU A 3 13.74 10.07 26.98
CA LEU A 3 12.80 11.19 27.09
C LEU A 3 11.32 10.77 26.93
N ALA A 4 11.03 9.50 26.66
CA ALA A 4 9.68 8.99 26.43
C ALA A 4 9.39 7.70 27.24
N PRO A 5 8.15 7.53 27.75
CA PRO A 5 7.68 6.27 28.34
C PRO A 5 7.79 5.11 27.34
N LYS A 6 7.98 3.88 27.83
CA LYS A 6 8.05 2.69 26.97
C LYS A 6 6.69 2.35 26.33
N ASP A 7 5.63 2.78 26.98
CA ASP A 7 4.22 2.58 26.67
C ASP A 7 3.61 3.78 25.94
N LEU A 8 4.41 4.76 25.50
CA LEU A 8 3.93 5.99 24.86
C LEU A 8 2.93 5.72 23.72
N TYR A 9 3.22 4.77 22.84
CA TYR A 9 2.35 4.44 21.72
C TYR A 9 1.03 3.80 22.16
N GLN A 10 1.03 3.04 23.25
CA GLN A 10 -0.18 2.45 23.82
C GLN A 10 -1.01 3.52 24.53
N THR A 11 -0.36 4.44 25.26
CA THR A 11 -1.05 5.57 25.90
C THR A 11 -1.70 6.51 24.88
N LEU A 12 -1.05 6.70 23.73
CA LEU A 12 -1.59 7.49 22.61
C LEU A 12 -2.52 6.68 21.69
N GLU A 13 -2.78 5.42 22.02
CA GLU A 13 -3.62 4.51 21.23
C GLU A 13 -3.19 4.37 19.76
N PHE A 14 -1.90 4.54 19.48
CA PHE A 14 -1.36 4.42 18.13
C PHE A 14 -1.50 3.00 17.58
N ASP A 15 -1.37 2.00 18.44
CA ASP A 15 -1.67 0.59 18.15
C ASP A 15 -3.11 0.41 17.64
N LYS A 16 -4.10 1.04 18.27
CA LYS A 16 -5.50 0.98 17.81
C LYS A 16 -5.70 1.62 16.44
N ILE A 17 -4.98 2.72 16.15
CA ILE A 17 -5.03 3.36 14.83
C ILE A 17 -4.52 2.40 13.75
N LEU A 18 -3.42 1.67 14.02
CA LEU A 18 -2.89 0.66 13.11
C LEU A 18 -3.90 -0.47 12.91
N GLU A 19 -4.47 -1.01 13.98
CA GLU A 19 -5.48 -2.08 13.93
C GLU A 19 -6.69 -1.68 13.05
N LEU A 20 -7.24 -0.49 13.27
CA LEU A 20 -8.36 0.02 12.46
C LEU A 20 -7.96 0.20 10.99
N THR A 21 -6.74 0.67 10.72
CA THR A 21 -6.27 0.88 9.34
C THR A 21 -6.05 -0.44 8.61
N GLU A 22 -5.62 -1.49 9.32
CA GLU A 22 -5.46 -2.84 8.76
C GLU A 22 -6.77 -3.44 8.23
N GLU A 23 -7.92 -3.09 8.81
CA GLU A 23 -9.24 -3.55 8.33
C GLU A 23 -9.56 -3.06 6.91
N TYR A 24 -9.02 -1.90 6.52
CA TYR A 24 -9.20 -1.32 5.20
C TYR A 24 -8.17 -1.80 4.16
N CYS A 25 -7.21 -2.64 4.56
CA CYS A 25 -6.19 -3.16 3.64
C CYS A 25 -6.75 -4.24 2.69
N TYR A 26 -6.53 -4.05 1.39
CA TYR A 26 -6.97 -4.99 0.35
C TYR A 26 -6.21 -6.33 0.31
N ALA A 27 -5.04 -6.41 0.94
CA ALA A 27 -4.17 -7.60 0.92
C ALA A 27 -3.32 -7.68 2.19
N THR A 28 -2.77 -8.87 2.47
CA THR A 28 -1.91 -9.12 3.63
C THR A 28 -0.65 -8.26 3.63
N LEU A 29 -0.12 -7.93 2.45
CA LEU A 29 1.06 -7.05 2.32
C LEU A 29 0.81 -5.64 2.90
N GLY A 30 -0.40 -5.10 2.75
CA GLY A 30 -0.76 -3.83 3.38
C GLY A 30 -0.82 -3.94 4.90
N LYS A 31 -1.39 -5.04 5.41
CA LYS A 31 -1.45 -5.31 6.85
C LYS A 31 -0.06 -5.44 7.46
N GLU A 32 0.80 -6.26 6.85
CA GLU A 32 2.20 -6.43 7.24
C GLU A 32 2.95 -5.08 7.29
N HIS A 33 2.64 -4.17 6.37
CA HIS A 33 3.22 -2.83 6.36
C HIS A 33 2.78 -1.99 7.56
N PHE A 34 1.48 -1.93 7.86
CA PHE A 34 0.97 -1.18 9.02
C PHE A 34 1.43 -1.77 10.36
N GLN A 35 1.55 -3.09 10.48
CA GLN A 35 2.07 -3.74 11.68
C GLN A 35 3.52 -3.35 12.01
N GLN A 36 4.29 -2.97 10.99
CA GLN A 36 5.68 -2.55 11.13
C GLN A 36 5.84 -1.02 11.10
N LEU A 37 4.74 -0.27 10.93
CA LEU A 37 4.77 1.18 10.81
C LEU A 37 5.10 1.80 12.16
N ILE A 38 6.17 2.59 12.18
CA ILE A 38 6.55 3.42 13.30
C ILE A 38 6.53 4.89 12.88
N PRO A 39 6.14 5.82 13.76
CA PRO A 39 6.21 7.24 13.45
C PRO A 39 7.63 7.66 13.07
N SER A 40 7.75 8.39 11.96
CA SER A 40 9.02 8.98 11.54
C SER A 40 9.33 10.23 12.36
N THR A 41 10.62 10.55 12.47
CA THR A 41 11.11 11.84 13.02
C THR A 41 11.77 12.70 11.94
N GLU A 42 11.84 12.21 10.70
CA GLU A 42 12.41 12.94 9.57
C GLU A 42 11.31 13.76 8.88
N ALA A 43 11.47 15.08 8.87
CA ALA A 43 10.45 16.01 8.35
C ALA A 43 10.07 15.72 6.89
N SER A 44 11.04 15.50 6.01
CA SER A 44 10.80 15.18 4.59
C SER A 44 9.99 13.90 4.42
N GLN A 45 10.26 12.87 5.23
CA GLN A 45 9.48 11.63 5.20
C GLN A 45 8.05 11.84 5.67
N ILE A 46 7.85 12.64 6.73
CA ILE A 46 6.52 12.95 7.28
C ILE A 46 5.70 13.76 6.26
N GLU A 47 6.28 14.82 5.70
CA GLU A 47 5.63 15.65 4.68
C GLU A 47 5.20 14.82 3.47
N ARG A 48 6.09 13.92 3.01
CA ARG A 48 5.77 13.01 1.91
C ARG A 48 4.59 12.09 2.24
N TRP A 49 4.58 11.44 3.41
CA TRP A 49 3.47 10.55 3.79
C TRP A 49 2.14 11.30 3.93
N LEU A 50 2.16 12.50 4.51
CA LEU A 50 0.98 13.34 4.61
C LEU A 50 0.46 13.74 3.23
N LEU A 51 1.35 14.06 2.30
CA LEU A 51 0.99 14.38 0.92
C LEU A 51 0.42 13.16 0.19
N GLU A 52 1.04 11.98 0.30
CA GLU A 52 0.54 10.74 -0.30
C GLU A 52 -0.89 10.41 0.20
N VAL A 53 -1.17 10.61 1.50
CA VAL A 53 -2.51 10.43 2.07
C VAL A 53 -3.49 11.48 1.54
N PHE A 54 -3.08 12.75 1.50
CA PHE A 54 -3.92 13.84 0.97
C PHE A 54 -4.26 13.61 -0.51
N GLU A 55 -3.29 13.22 -1.33
CA GLU A 55 -3.51 12.88 -2.73
C GLU A 55 -4.52 11.73 -2.89
N TYR A 56 -4.42 10.71 -2.03
CA TYR A 56 -5.38 9.61 -2.03
C TYR A 56 -6.79 10.07 -1.65
N THR A 57 -6.96 10.97 -0.66
CA THR A 57 -8.29 11.51 -0.33
C THR A 57 -8.86 12.36 -1.47
N GLN A 58 -8.03 13.10 -2.20
CA GLN A 58 -8.45 13.82 -3.40
C GLN A 58 -9.01 12.88 -4.48
N THR A 59 -8.50 11.63 -4.59
CA THR A 59 -9.10 10.65 -5.50
C THR A 59 -10.55 10.33 -5.11
N TYR A 60 -10.83 10.21 -3.81
CA TYR A 60 -12.15 9.89 -3.29
C TYR A 60 -13.12 11.06 -3.44
N GLU A 61 -12.73 12.26 -3.00
CA GLU A 61 -13.57 13.46 -3.05
C GLU A 61 -13.98 13.86 -4.48
N ASN A 62 -13.11 13.61 -5.46
CA ASN A 62 -13.38 13.90 -6.87
C ASN A 62 -14.04 12.71 -7.61
N ASN A 63 -14.49 11.68 -6.91
CA ASN A 63 -15.05 10.44 -7.51
C ASN A 63 -14.12 9.78 -8.53
N HIS A 64 -12.82 9.94 -8.34
CA HIS A 64 -11.79 9.33 -9.16
C HIS A 64 -11.41 7.97 -8.58
N ASN A 65 -12.23 6.96 -8.83
CA ASN A 65 -12.04 5.60 -8.31
C ASN A 65 -10.61 5.08 -8.54
N PHE A 66 -9.83 4.99 -7.46
CA PHE A 66 -8.49 4.42 -7.50
C PHE A 66 -8.60 2.90 -7.73
N PRO A 67 -7.94 2.32 -8.73
CA PRO A 67 -8.24 0.97 -9.20
C PRO A 67 -7.47 -0.12 -8.43
N ILE A 68 -7.39 0.03 -7.10
CA ILE A 68 -6.89 -1.02 -6.22
C ILE A 68 -8.02 -2.01 -5.92
N SER A 69 -7.69 -3.30 -5.87
CA SER A 69 -8.62 -4.36 -5.49
C SER A 69 -7.87 -5.44 -4.75
N GLN A 70 -8.57 -6.41 -4.18
CA GLN A 70 -7.94 -7.49 -3.43
C GLN A 70 -6.92 -8.26 -4.29
N TYR A 71 -5.72 -8.45 -3.76
CA TYR A 71 -4.66 -9.25 -4.39
C TYR A 71 -4.00 -10.14 -3.34
N THR A 72 -3.21 -11.10 -3.79
CA THR A 72 -2.50 -12.05 -2.92
C THR A 72 -1.01 -11.88 -3.12
N SER A 73 -0.22 -12.12 -2.07
CA SER A 73 1.23 -12.11 -2.17
C SER A 73 1.70 -13.21 -3.12
N ILE A 74 2.41 -12.83 -4.18
CA ILE A 74 3.02 -13.74 -5.16
C ILE A 74 4.51 -13.99 -4.88
N ARG A 75 5.04 -13.57 -3.72
CA ARG A 75 6.48 -13.70 -3.39
C ARG A 75 6.95 -15.16 -3.48
N ALA A 76 6.15 -16.10 -2.97
CA ALA A 76 6.47 -17.52 -3.03
C ALA A 76 6.43 -18.05 -4.48
N ASP A 77 5.40 -17.68 -5.24
CA ASP A 77 5.26 -18.06 -6.66
C ASP A 77 6.46 -17.59 -7.49
N LEU A 78 6.87 -16.32 -7.32
CA LEU A 78 8.02 -15.74 -7.99
C LEU A 78 9.33 -16.45 -7.62
N ARG A 79 9.50 -16.84 -6.35
CA ARG A 79 10.66 -17.62 -5.91
C ARG A 79 10.72 -18.98 -6.60
N MET A 80 9.59 -19.66 -6.73
CA MET A 80 9.53 -20.97 -7.37
C MET A 80 9.80 -20.89 -8.88
N LEU A 81 9.34 -19.84 -9.57
CA LEU A 81 9.66 -19.59 -10.97
C LEU A 81 11.15 -19.42 -11.26
N GLY A 82 11.96 -19.06 -10.26
CA GLY A 82 13.42 -18.98 -10.40
C GLY A 82 14.11 -20.35 -10.47
N ILE A 83 13.40 -21.44 -10.17
CA ILE A 83 13.93 -22.80 -10.25
C ILE A 83 13.79 -23.31 -11.68
N GLU A 84 14.90 -23.71 -12.29
CA GLU A 84 14.90 -24.25 -13.64
C GLU A 84 13.98 -25.47 -13.77
N GLY A 85 13.13 -25.45 -14.80
CA GLY A 85 12.13 -26.51 -15.04
C GLY A 85 10.89 -26.47 -14.15
N TYR A 86 10.79 -25.53 -13.21
CA TYR A 86 9.58 -25.39 -12.40
C TYR A 86 8.43 -24.74 -13.18
N VAL A 87 7.25 -25.35 -13.09
CA VAL A 87 6.01 -24.84 -13.69
C VAL A 87 5.04 -24.47 -12.58
N LEU A 88 4.51 -23.25 -12.64
CA LEU A 88 3.51 -22.79 -11.69
C LEU A 88 2.22 -23.60 -11.80
N SER A 89 1.57 -23.80 -10.66
CA SER A 89 0.20 -24.33 -10.62
C SER A 89 -0.78 -23.35 -11.31
N ALA A 90 -1.93 -23.87 -11.74
CA ALA A 90 -2.99 -23.02 -12.30
C ALA A 90 -3.43 -21.91 -11.33
N ASP A 91 -3.47 -22.19 -10.02
CA ASP A 91 -3.88 -21.20 -9.02
C ASP A 91 -2.80 -20.15 -8.77
N SER A 92 -1.52 -20.54 -8.75
CA SER A 92 -0.39 -19.59 -8.73
C SER A 92 -0.41 -18.67 -9.96
N LEU A 93 -0.66 -19.21 -11.15
CA LEU A 93 -0.79 -18.42 -12.38
C LEU A 93 -1.94 -17.41 -12.30
N LYS A 94 -3.10 -17.81 -11.75
CA LYS A 94 -4.22 -16.88 -11.51
C LYS A 94 -3.84 -15.76 -10.55
N SER A 95 -3.14 -16.06 -9.46
CA SER A 95 -2.67 -15.06 -8.48
C SER A 95 -1.71 -14.05 -9.12
N VAL A 96 -0.78 -14.52 -9.95
CA VAL A 96 0.12 -13.66 -10.73
C VAL A 96 -0.66 -12.80 -11.72
N ALA A 97 -1.57 -13.39 -12.49
CA ALA A 97 -2.41 -12.66 -13.45
C ALA A 97 -3.26 -11.58 -12.77
N LYS A 98 -3.88 -11.88 -11.61
CA LYS A 98 -4.65 -10.92 -10.83
C LYS A 98 -3.78 -9.75 -10.37
N THR A 99 -2.59 -10.04 -9.86
CA THR A 99 -1.64 -9.01 -9.41
C THR A 99 -1.21 -8.11 -10.58
N LEU A 100 -0.88 -8.69 -11.73
CA LEU A 100 -0.53 -7.94 -12.94
C LEU A 100 -1.69 -7.05 -13.42
N LEU A 101 -2.93 -7.53 -13.35
CA LEU A 101 -4.10 -6.75 -13.73
C LEU A 101 -4.29 -5.53 -12.81
N VAL A 102 -4.09 -5.70 -11.50
CA VAL A 102 -4.11 -4.58 -10.53
C VAL A 102 -3.04 -3.56 -10.90
N CYS A 103 -1.80 -3.99 -11.12
CA CYS A 103 -0.70 -3.11 -11.53
C CYS A 103 -1.00 -2.36 -12.84
N TYR A 104 -1.52 -3.07 -13.85
CA TYR A 104 -1.91 -2.48 -15.14
C TYR A 104 -2.98 -1.40 -14.97
N ASN A 105 -4.00 -1.65 -14.15
CA ASN A 105 -5.06 -0.68 -13.90
C ASN A 105 -4.54 0.55 -13.15
N ILE A 106 -3.69 0.38 -12.13
CA ILE A 106 -3.04 1.47 -11.41
C ILE A 106 -2.19 2.32 -12.38
N TYR A 107 -1.38 1.67 -13.21
CA TYR A 107 -0.59 2.38 -14.23
C TYR A 107 -1.49 3.16 -15.21
N GLY A 108 -2.60 2.56 -15.64
CA GLY A 108 -3.57 3.19 -16.51
C GLY A 108 -4.27 4.39 -15.86
N PHE A 109 -4.55 4.33 -14.55
CA PHE A 109 -5.17 5.42 -13.79
C PHE A 109 -4.29 6.67 -13.78
N PHE A 110 -2.99 6.51 -13.56
CA PHE A 110 -2.04 7.62 -13.56
C PHE A 110 -1.70 8.11 -14.98
N SER A 111 -1.68 7.21 -15.97
CA SER A 111 -1.31 7.55 -17.35
C SER A 111 -2.39 8.34 -18.11
N LYS A 112 -3.68 8.13 -17.80
CA LYS A 112 -4.81 8.67 -18.58
C LYS A 112 -5.16 10.13 -18.28
N ARG A 113 -4.69 10.72 -17.19
CA ARG A 113 -5.18 12.01 -16.70
C ARG A 113 -4.09 13.09 -16.68
N LYS A 114 -3.89 13.76 -17.82
CA LYS A 114 -3.04 14.97 -17.86
C LYS A 114 -3.59 16.11 -16.99
N SER A 115 -4.92 16.18 -16.79
CA SER A 115 -5.58 17.22 -16.00
C SER A 115 -5.55 17.00 -14.48
N THR A 116 -5.31 15.77 -13.99
CA THR A 116 -5.22 15.52 -12.54
C THR A 116 -3.82 15.71 -11.98
N LYS A 117 -2.83 16.05 -12.81
CA LYS A 117 -1.44 16.31 -12.35
C LYS A 117 -1.34 17.45 -11.34
N THR A 118 -2.34 18.32 -11.26
CA THR A 118 -2.43 19.37 -10.22
C THR A 118 -3.03 18.86 -8.91
N LEU A 119 -3.64 17.67 -8.91
CA LEU A 119 -4.31 17.06 -7.76
C LEU A 119 -3.52 15.85 -7.21
N TYR A 120 -3.02 14.98 -8.10
CA TYR A 120 -2.18 13.82 -7.78
C TYR A 120 -1.70 13.08 -9.07
N PRO A 121 -0.57 12.37 -9.01
CA PRO A 121 0.50 12.55 -8.03
C PRO A 121 1.25 13.86 -8.32
N THR A 122 1.63 14.56 -7.26
CA THR A 122 2.32 15.88 -7.32
C THR A 122 3.79 15.82 -6.88
N LEU A 123 4.21 14.66 -6.34
CA LEU A 123 5.61 14.30 -6.04
C LEU A 123 6.43 14.02 -7.30
#